data_AF-A0A7V3VZ63-F1
#
_entry.id   AF-A0A7V3VZ63-F1
#
_cell.length_a   1.000
_cell.length_b   1.000
_cell.length_c   1.000
_cell.angle_alpha   90.00
_cell.angle_beta   90.00
_cell.angle_gamma   90.00
#
_symmetry.space_group_name_H-M   'P 1'
#
loop_
_entity.id
_entity.type
_entity.pdbx_description
1 polymer ?
#
loop_
_entity_poly.entity_id
_entity_poly.type
_entity_poly.pdbx_seq_one_letter_code
_entity_poly.pdbx_strand_id
1 'polypeptide(L)'
;QRLRLGMLQQGHPCLSKNDVARANNGWLVYPPTKNGYSRTSMGAWVIYGLGTLNQNLPSFVTIAPRIPYAGSQLWASDFLPGSYQGALVTPSVEPMPHLRPLVPAAQQRRELDALADLNRLHLVARDGDPVLATRMRTFELAYKMQSAAPEVFDLSRETDETLALYGLPRGSTQGFAWQCLVARRLAERGVRFIELIDSGASNNWDAHSDMIAQHAPLAKNVDRPIAALIKDLKRRGMLDDTLVVWTTEFGRTPFNNRSDAKGREHHPWAFSSWLAGGGVKGGFVYGATDEHGIHAVEDRVHINDFHATILHLLGLDHTRLTFRHAGRDYRLTDVGGNVVRDIMA
;
A
#
# COMPACT_ATOMS: atom_id res chain seq x y z
N GLN A 1 -11.38 -14.06 -10.11
CA GLN A 1 -11.12 -12.67 -10.56
C GLN A 1 -9.62 -12.37 -10.47
N ARG A 2 -9.03 -11.79 -11.52
CA ARG A 2 -7.60 -11.43 -11.62
C ARG A 2 -7.28 -10.04 -11.07
N LEU A 3 -8.21 -9.44 -10.32
CA LEU A 3 -8.07 -8.09 -9.77
C LEU A 3 -6.85 -7.97 -8.84
N ARG A 4 -5.99 -7.00 -9.18
CA ARG A 4 -4.78 -6.58 -8.45
C ARG A 4 -4.99 -5.16 -7.94
N LEU A 5 -4.41 -4.81 -6.80
CA LEU A 5 -4.45 -3.45 -6.26
C LEU A 5 -3.08 -2.79 -6.37
N GLY A 6 -2.99 -1.70 -7.13
CA GLY A 6 -1.85 -0.79 -7.15
C GLY A 6 -2.20 0.46 -6.34
N MET A 7 -1.67 0.60 -5.15
CA MET A 7 -1.96 1.70 -4.25
C MET A 7 -0.83 2.74 -4.29
N LEU A 8 -1.21 3.99 -4.49
CA LEU A 8 -0.37 5.18 -4.51
C LEU A 8 -0.77 6.05 -3.32
N GLN A 9 -0.07 5.94 -2.20
CA GLN A 9 -0.37 6.79 -1.05
C GLN A 9 0.44 8.09 -1.13
N GLN A 10 -0.26 9.23 -1.17
CA GLN A 10 0.32 10.55 -0.94
C GLN A 10 -0.04 11.00 0.48
N GLY A 11 0.90 10.93 1.42
CA GLY A 11 0.68 11.47 2.77
C GLY A 11 1.13 10.53 3.89
N HIS A 12 1.61 11.15 4.97
CA HIS A 12 2.17 10.48 6.15
C HIS A 12 1.30 10.67 7.40
N PRO A 13 1.28 9.65 8.29
CA PRO A 13 0.80 9.73 9.67
C PRO A 13 1.54 10.76 10.51
N CYS A 14 1.13 12.00 10.44
CA CYS A 14 1.59 13.00 11.39
C CYS A 14 0.36 13.52 12.13
N LEU A 15 0.04 12.97 13.29
CA LEU A 15 -0.87 13.62 14.23
C LEU A 15 -0.19 13.81 15.57
N SER A 16 -0.33 15.01 16.12
CA SER A 16 -0.04 15.28 17.52
C SER A 16 -0.99 14.45 18.40
N LYS A 17 -0.58 14.17 19.65
CA LYS A 17 -1.33 13.34 20.63
C LYS A 17 -2.80 13.77 20.86
N ASN A 18 -3.19 14.97 20.43
CA ASN A 18 -4.54 15.50 20.61
C ASN A 18 -5.47 15.30 19.41
N ASP A 19 -4.93 15.18 18.19
CA ASP A 19 -5.75 15.11 16.96
C ASP A 19 -6.21 13.67 16.62
N VAL A 20 -5.51 12.68 17.17
CA VAL A 20 -5.85 11.24 17.09
C VAL A 20 -7.26 10.94 17.63
N ALA A 21 -7.81 11.77 18.52
CA ALA A 21 -9.14 11.55 19.09
C ALA A 21 -10.30 11.96 18.15
N ARG A 22 -10.02 12.78 17.12
CA ARG A 22 -11.05 13.31 16.21
C ARG A 22 -10.84 12.90 14.75
N ALA A 23 -9.60 12.62 14.34
CA ALA A 23 -9.25 12.07 13.02
C ALA A 23 -9.42 10.53 12.96
N ASN A 24 -10.51 10.01 13.53
CA ASN A 24 -10.66 8.59 13.77
C ASN A 24 -10.90 7.75 12.49
N ASN A 25 -11.00 8.37 11.31
CA ASN A 25 -11.67 7.76 10.17
C ASN A 25 -11.07 8.20 8.81
N GLY A 26 -9.74 8.37 8.65
CA GLY A 26 -9.12 8.78 7.36
C GLY A 26 -8.10 7.81 6.76
N TRP A 27 -7.88 6.67 7.39
CA TRP A 27 -6.68 5.87 7.15
C TRP A 27 -6.93 4.62 6.32
N LEU A 28 -6.13 4.35 5.27
CA LEU A 28 -6.00 2.96 4.75
C LEU A 28 -5.27 2.02 5.71
N VAL A 29 -4.55 2.58 6.71
CA VAL A 29 -4.05 1.89 7.90
C VAL A 29 -4.26 2.74 9.15
N TYR A 30 -5.18 2.31 10.01
CA TYR A 30 -5.40 2.91 11.32
C TYR A 30 -4.13 2.87 12.17
N PRO A 31 -3.50 4.00 12.55
CA PRO A 31 -2.61 4.00 13.70
C PRO A 31 -3.42 3.70 14.96
N PRO A 32 -2.76 3.26 16.04
CA PRO A 32 -3.46 2.90 17.25
C PRO A 32 -4.37 4.03 17.73
N THR A 33 -5.59 3.66 18.13
CA THR A 33 -6.43 4.51 18.97
C THR A 33 -5.61 5.00 20.18
N LYS A 34 -6.07 6.04 20.88
CA LYS A 34 -5.50 6.48 22.18
C LYS A 34 -5.21 5.34 23.19
N ASN A 35 -5.76 4.15 22.96
CA ASN A 35 -5.59 2.94 23.77
C ASN A 35 -4.54 1.93 23.24
N GLY A 36 -3.75 2.25 22.21
CA GLY A 36 -2.59 1.42 21.81
C GLY A 36 -2.89 0.19 20.94
N TYR A 37 -4.09 0.06 20.38
CA TYR A 37 -4.43 -1.07 19.50
C TYR A 37 -3.96 -0.84 18.07
N SER A 38 -2.84 -1.46 17.70
CA SER A 38 -2.44 -1.66 16.30
C SER A 38 -3.61 -2.28 15.50
N ARG A 39 -3.69 -1.94 14.20
CA ARG A 39 -4.71 -2.49 13.31
C ARG A 39 -4.03 -3.00 12.04
N THR A 40 -4.53 -4.14 11.56
CA THR A 40 -4.06 -4.75 10.32
C THR A 40 -4.28 -3.86 9.10
N SER A 41 -3.28 -3.77 8.23
CA SER A 41 -3.34 -2.98 7.00
C SER A 41 -4.33 -3.56 5.98
N MET A 42 -4.80 -2.72 5.05
CA MET A 42 -5.65 -3.18 3.95
C MET A 42 -4.95 -4.26 3.10
N GLY A 43 -3.65 -4.13 2.85
CA GLY A 43 -2.90 -5.14 2.08
C GLY A 43 -2.95 -6.52 2.70
N ALA A 44 -2.79 -6.60 4.02
CA ALA A 44 -2.92 -7.85 4.75
C ALA A 44 -4.35 -8.43 4.69
N TRP A 45 -5.40 -7.59 4.80
CA TRP A 45 -6.80 -8.02 4.61
C TRP A 45 -7.09 -8.54 3.20
N VAL A 46 -6.57 -7.86 2.18
CA VAL A 46 -6.76 -8.26 0.77
C VAL A 46 -6.14 -9.63 0.51
N ILE A 47 -4.96 -9.91 1.05
CA ILE A 47 -4.29 -11.20 0.85
C ILE A 47 -4.89 -12.29 1.73
N TYR A 48 -5.37 -11.94 2.93
CA TYR A 48 -6.17 -12.85 3.73
C TYR A 48 -7.43 -13.31 2.96
N GLY A 49 -8.13 -12.38 2.31
CA GLY A 49 -9.35 -12.68 1.55
C GLY A 49 -9.12 -13.36 0.20
N LEU A 50 -8.08 -12.97 -0.55
CA LEU A 50 -7.88 -13.38 -1.95
C LEU A 50 -6.67 -14.28 -2.18
N GLY A 51 -5.80 -14.45 -1.19
CA GLY A 51 -4.52 -15.13 -1.35
C GLY A 51 -3.63 -14.50 -2.41
N THR A 52 -2.71 -15.31 -2.93
CA THR A 52 -1.72 -14.92 -3.94
C THR A 52 -1.97 -15.57 -5.29
N LEU A 53 -1.63 -14.84 -6.36
CA LEU A 53 -1.60 -15.38 -7.73
C LEU A 53 -0.20 -15.82 -8.16
N ASN A 54 0.81 -15.55 -7.32
CA ASN A 54 2.21 -15.85 -7.61
C ASN A 54 2.82 -16.66 -6.45
N GLN A 55 3.81 -17.49 -6.76
CA GLN A 55 4.45 -18.40 -5.80
C GLN A 55 5.90 -18.04 -5.48
N ASN A 56 6.44 -17.00 -6.12
CA ASN A 56 7.87 -16.68 -6.13
C ASN A 56 8.18 -15.28 -5.58
N LEU A 57 7.17 -14.44 -5.36
CA LEU A 57 7.29 -13.08 -4.83
C LEU A 57 6.33 -12.89 -3.64
N PRO A 58 6.60 -11.91 -2.77
CA PRO A 58 5.64 -11.51 -1.74
C PRO A 58 4.30 -11.13 -2.37
N SER A 59 3.20 -11.48 -1.70
CA SER A 59 1.86 -11.14 -2.15
C SER A 59 1.50 -9.68 -1.86
N PHE A 60 2.13 -9.12 -0.81
CA PHE A 60 2.09 -7.72 -0.39
C PHE A 60 3.49 -7.13 -0.50
N VAL A 61 3.65 -6.10 -1.32
CA VAL A 61 4.89 -5.33 -1.40
C VAL A 61 4.60 -3.87 -1.10
N THR A 62 5.38 -3.26 -0.21
CA THR A 62 5.39 -1.81 0.00
C THR A 62 6.71 -1.26 -0.50
N ILE A 63 6.67 -0.27 -1.39
CA ILE A 63 7.85 0.42 -1.90
C ILE A 63 7.91 1.80 -1.26
N ALA A 64 8.96 2.06 -0.49
CA ALA A 64 9.15 3.35 0.17
C ALA A 64 10.64 3.73 0.18
N PRO A 65 11.01 4.98 -0.15
CA PRO A 65 12.41 5.42 -0.19
C PRO A 65 13.02 5.50 1.21
N ARG A 66 12.19 5.70 2.22
CA ARG A 66 12.55 5.79 3.64
C ARG A 66 11.37 5.31 4.47
N ILE A 67 11.64 4.95 5.72
CA ILE A 67 10.58 4.59 6.68
C ILE A 67 9.67 5.81 6.96
N PRO A 68 8.34 5.66 6.78
CA PRO A 68 7.34 6.68 7.14
C PRO A 68 7.23 6.93 8.64
N TYR A 69 6.50 7.98 9.04
CA TYR A 69 6.34 8.34 10.46
C TYR A 69 5.67 7.24 11.30
N ALA A 70 4.66 6.54 10.77
CA ALA A 70 4.04 5.38 11.44
C ALA A 70 4.88 4.10 11.37
N GLY A 71 6.04 4.13 10.73
CA GLY A 71 6.90 2.97 10.57
C GLY A 71 6.24 1.85 9.77
N SER A 72 6.60 0.61 10.11
CA SER A 72 6.12 -0.59 9.43
C SER A 72 4.65 -0.94 9.67
N GLN A 73 3.96 -0.18 10.53
CA GLN A 73 2.53 -0.40 10.80
C GLN A 73 1.68 -0.25 9.53
N LEU A 74 2.09 0.62 8.61
CA LEU A 74 1.44 0.85 7.31
C LEU A 74 1.30 -0.42 6.45
N TRP A 75 2.14 -1.42 6.68
CA TRP A 75 2.08 -2.69 5.97
C TRP A 75 2.10 -3.89 6.92
N ALA A 76 1.67 -3.68 8.16
CA ALA A 76 1.64 -4.72 9.18
C ALA A 76 0.43 -5.66 9.03
N SER A 77 0.71 -6.95 9.24
CA SER A 77 -0.32 -7.97 9.44
C SER A 77 -1.00 -7.87 10.80
N ASP A 78 -0.28 -7.35 11.80
CA ASP A 78 -0.76 -7.13 13.16
C ASP A 78 -1.29 -8.43 13.81
N PHE A 79 -2.60 -8.53 14.07
CA PHE A 79 -3.21 -9.74 14.63
C PHE A 79 -3.51 -10.84 13.59
N LEU A 80 -3.42 -10.55 12.29
CA LEU A 80 -3.47 -11.59 11.26
C LEU A 80 -2.16 -12.39 11.27
N PRO A 81 -2.16 -13.66 10.81
CA PRO A 81 -0.94 -14.44 10.67
C PRO A 81 0.16 -13.69 9.91
N GLY A 82 1.41 -13.80 10.39
CA GLY A 82 2.54 -13.06 9.82
C GLY A 82 2.84 -13.37 8.35
N SER A 83 2.25 -14.43 7.78
CA SER A 83 2.29 -14.70 6.34
C SER A 83 1.63 -13.61 5.49
N TYR A 84 0.84 -12.73 6.10
CA TYR A 84 0.19 -11.58 5.46
C TYR A 84 0.95 -10.26 5.63
N GLN A 85 2.14 -10.30 6.23
CA GLN A 85 3.00 -9.13 6.43
C GLN A 85 3.49 -8.57 5.10
N GLY A 86 3.47 -7.24 4.95
CA GLY A 86 4.07 -6.56 3.80
C GLY A 86 5.59 -6.66 3.77
N ALA A 87 6.14 -6.90 2.57
CA ALA A 87 7.57 -6.85 2.32
C ALA A 87 7.98 -5.44 1.87
N LEU A 88 8.93 -4.82 2.59
CA LEU A 88 9.46 -3.50 2.23
C LEU A 88 10.49 -3.62 1.11
N VAL A 89 10.34 -2.79 0.09
CA VAL A 89 11.31 -2.55 -0.99
C VAL A 89 11.78 -1.11 -0.89
N THR A 90 13.10 -0.90 -0.82
CA THR A 90 13.69 0.43 -0.74
C THR A 90 14.38 0.79 -2.07
N PRO A 91 13.92 1.82 -2.81
CA PRO A 91 14.60 2.34 -4.00
C PRO A 91 16.11 2.53 -3.79
N SER A 92 16.90 1.64 -4.38
CA SER A 92 18.36 1.58 -4.25
C SER A 92 18.95 0.56 -5.23
N VAL A 93 20.28 0.39 -5.21
CA VAL A 93 20.95 -0.68 -5.98
C VAL A 93 20.70 -2.09 -5.42
N GLU A 94 20.26 -2.19 -4.16
CA GLU A 94 19.87 -3.45 -3.51
C GLU A 94 18.50 -3.27 -2.85
N PRO A 95 17.39 -3.33 -3.63
CA PRO A 95 16.09 -2.92 -3.13
C PRO A 95 15.49 -3.78 -2.03
N MET A 96 15.92 -5.04 -1.94
CA MET A 96 15.62 -5.92 -0.83
C MET A 96 16.92 -6.57 -0.35
N PRO A 97 17.18 -6.56 0.97
CA PRO A 97 18.39 -7.16 1.53
C PRO A 97 18.38 -8.69 1.34
N HIS A 98 19.57 -9.28 1.27
CA HIS A 98 19.78 -10.74 1.28
C HIS A 98 19.17 -11.51 0.09
N LEU A 99 18.90 -10.82 -1.04
CA LEU A 99 18.48 -11.49 -2.28
C LEU A 99 19.61 -12.25 -2.98
N ARG A 100 20.87 -11.94 -2.68
CA ARG A 100 22.01 -12.66 -3.24
C ARG A 100 22.30 -13.89 -2.39
N PRO A 101 22.26 -15.11 -2.96
CA PRO A 101 22.63 -16.31 -2.21
C PRO A 101 24.11 -16.27 -1.84
N LEU A 102 24.42 -16.66 -0.59
CA LEU A 102 25.80 -16.72 -0.08
C LEU A 102 26.49 -18.06 -0.41
N VAL A 103 25.71 -19.08 -0.75
CA VAL A 103 26.18 -20.44 -1.05
C VAL A 103 25.55 -20.94 -2.37
N PRO A 104 26.12 -21.96 -3.03
CA PRO A 104 25.53 -22.54 -4.23
C PRO A 104 24.10 -23.05 -3.99
N ALA A 105 23.23 -22.91 -4.99
CA ALA A 105 21.80 -23.23 -4.88
C ALA A 105 21.51 -24.65 -4.35
N ALA A 106 22.29 -25.65 -4.77
CA ALA A 106 22.15 -27.03 -4.31
C ALA A 106 22.51 -27.22 -2.82
N GLN A 107 23.49 -26.46 -2.31
CA GLN A 107 23.82 -26.46 -0.90
C GLN A 107 22.72 -25.77 -0.09
N GLN A 108 22.28 -24.59 -0.52
CA GLN A 108 21.23 -23.83 0.15
C GLN A 108 19.92 -24.62 0.24
N ARG A 109 19.54 -25.36 -0.83
CA ARG A 109 18.35 -26.21 -0.83
C ARG A 109 18.43 -27.30 0.25
N ARG A 110 19.58 -27.97 0.38
CA ARG A 110 19.80 -28.98 1.43
C ARG A 110 19.72 -28.39 2.84
N GLU A 111 20.27 -27.19 3.05
CA GLU A 111 20.18 -26.49 4.33
C GLU A 111 18.73 -26.13 4.67
N LEU A 112 17.96 -25.64 3.69
CA LEU A 112 16.54 -25.32 3.87
C LEU A 112 15.69 -26.57 4.11
N ASP A 113 15.97 -27.69 3.44
CA ASP A 113 15.26 -28.96 3.65
C ASP A 113 15.49 -29.49 5.08
N ALA A 114 16.75 -29.46 5.55
CA ALA A 114 17.08 -29.84 6.92
C ALA A 114 16.40 -28.93 7.96
N LEU A 115 16.39 -27.61 7.72
CA LEU A 115 15.66 -26.66 8.57
C LEU A 115 14.15 -26.92 8.55
N ALA A 116 13.58 -27.25 7.40
CA ALA A 116 12.16 -27.57 7.27
C ALA A 116 11.80 -28.86 8.02
N ASP A 117 12.65 -29.88 7.99
CA ASP A 117 12.48 -31.12 8.76
C ASP A 117 12.53 -30.85 10.27
N LEU A 118 13.52 -30.08 10.73
CA LEU A 118 13.63 -29.68 12.14
C LEU A 118 12.42 -28.86 12.61
N ASN A 119 11.95 -27.91 11.79
CA ASN A 119 10.76 -27.13 12.10
C ASN A 119 9.50 -28.00 12.15
N ARG A 120 9.36 -29.01 11.27
CA ARG A 120 8.26 -29.98 11.32
C ARG A 120 8.28 -30.80 12.60
N LEU A 121 9.44 -31.30 13.02
CA LEU A 121 9.58 -31.99 14.31
C LEU A 121 9.20 -31.09 15.49
N HIS A 122 9.60 -29.81 15.44
CA HIS A 122 9.26 -28.85 16.48
C HIS A 122 7.75 -28.51 16.52
N LEU A 123 7.09 -28.48 15.35
CA LEU A 123 5.66 -28.23 15.22
C LEU A 123 4.81 -29.35 15.81
N VAL A 124 5.21 -30.62 15.64
CA VAL A 124 4.49 -31.79 16.19
C VAL A 124 4.33 -31.69 17.71
N ALA A 125 5.31 -31.13 18.42
CA ALA A 125 5.25 -30.96 19.87
C ALA A 125 4.45 -29.72 20.33
N ARG A 126 3.99 -28.87 19.40
CA ARG A 126 3.36 -27.57 19.66
C ARG A 126 2.20 -27.33 18.69
N ASP A 127 1.23 -28.24 18.76
CA ASP A 127 0.11 -28.27 17.83
C ASP A 127 -0.54 -26.87 17.69
N GLY A 128 -0.58 -26.37 16.46
CA GLY A 128 -1.22 -25.10 16.13
C GLY A 128 -0.42 -23.80 16.35
N ASP A 129 0.91 -23.79 16.54
CA ASP A 129 1.68 -22.52 16.61
C ASP A 129 1.72 -21.79 15.25
N PRO A 130 0.97 -20.68 15.06
CA PRO A 130 0.88 -19.98 13.78
C PRO A 130 2.17 -19.23 13.44
N VAL A 131 3.00 -18.90 14.43
CA VAL A 131 4.28 -18.19 14.25
C VAL A 131 5.29 -19.13 13.60
N LEU A 132 5.35 -20.38 14.06
CA LEU A 132 6.27 -21.37 13.49
C LEU A 132 5.91 -21.72 12.04
N ALA A 133 4.63 -21.97 11.77
CA ALA A 133 4.15 -22.24 10.41
C ALA A 133 4.41 -21.06 9.45
N THR A 134 4.27 -19.82 9.94
CA THR A 134 4.60 -18.61 9.20
C THR A 134 6.09 -18.56 8.85
N ARG A 135 6.98 -18.81 9.82
CA ARG A 135 8.44 -18.77 9.61
C ARG A 135 8.88 -19.75 8.52
N MET A 136 8.36 -20.96 8.52
CA MET A 136 8.65 -21.96 7.49
C MET A 136 8.30 -21.45 6.08
N ARG A 137 7.10 -20.86 5.92
CA ARG A 137 6.66 -20.29 4.63
C ARG A 137 7.53 -19.11 4.21
N THR A 138 7.95 -18.27 5.15
CA THR A 138 8.83 -17.12 4.86
C THR A 138 10.19 -17.56 4.33
N PHE A 139 10.81 -18.61 4.89
CA PHE A 139 12.10 -19.11 4.39
C PHE A 139 11.99 -19.67 2.95
N GLU A 140 10.96 -20.45 2.67
CA GLU A 140 10.72 -20.97 1.31
C GLU A 140 10.46 -19.85 0.31
N LEU A 141 9.69 -18.83 0.70
CA LEU A 141 9.46 -17.66 -0.15
C LEU A 141 10.76 -16.89 -0.38
N ALA A 142 11.56 -16.65 0.66
CA ALA A 142 12.84 -15.97 0.54
C ALA A 142 13.79 -16.69 -0.44
N TYR A 143 13.85 -18.03 -0.39
CA TYR A 143 14.62 -18.82 -1.35
C TYR A 143 14.16 -18.60 -2.79
N LYS A 144 12.86 -18.65 -3.05
CA LYS A 144 12.29 -18.42 -4.39
C LYS A 144 12.50 -16.99 -4.89
N MET A 145 12.47 -16.02 -3.98
CA MET A 145 12.71 -14.61 -4.31
C MET A 145 14.12 -14.37 -4.83
N GLN A 146 15.12 -15.17 -4.45
CA GLN A 146 16.50 -14.98 -4.91
C GLN A 146 16.67 -15.12 -6.42
N SER A 147 15.80 -15.91 -7.09
CA SER A 147 15.77 -15.99 -8.55
C SER A 147 14.79 -14.99 -9.17
N ALA A 148 13.60 -14.82 -8.60
CA ALA A 148 12.53 -14.04 -9.22
C ALA A 148 12.63 -12.52 -8.98
N ALA A 149 13.10 -12.09 -7.80
CA ALA A 149 13.14 -10.67 -7.43
C ALA A 149 14.17 -9.85 -8.21
N PRO A 150 15.40 -10.34 -8.53
CA PRO A 150 16.35 -9.59 -9.34
C PRO A 150 15.77 -9.16 -10.70
N GLU A 151 15.00 -10.02 -11.34
CA GLU A 151 14.34 -9.68 -12.61
C GLU A 151 13.30 -8.57 -12.46
N VAL A 152 12.64 -8.45 -11.31
CA VAL A 152 11.68 -7.36 -11.06
C VAL A 152 12.39 -6.01 -11.04
N PHE A 153 13.52 -5.94 -10.36
CA PHE A 153 14.24 -4.70 -10.10
C PHE A 153 15.24 -4.30 -11.21
N ASP A 154 15.62 -5.25 -12.06
CA ASP A 154 16.44 -4.97 -13.23
C ASP A 154 15.61 -4.26 -14.32
N LEU A 155 15.84 -2.95 -14.44
CA LEU A 155 15.25 -2.09 -15.45
C LEU A 155 16.15 -1.91 -16.68
N SER A 156 17.30 -2.58 -16.76
CA SER A 156 18.24 -2.43 -17.89
C SER A 156 17.59 -2.78 -19.24
N ARG A 157 16.62 -3.69 -19.22
CA ARG A 157 15.86 -4.16 -20.38
C ARG A 157 14.65 -3.31 -20.74
N GLU A 158 14.34 -2.26 -19.98
CA GLU A 158 13.24 -1.34 -20.32
C GLU A 158 13.59 -0.50 -21.54
N THR A 159 12.60 -0.25 -22.40
CA THR A 159 12.79 0.56 -23.62
C THR A 159 12.97 2.03 -23.26
N ASP A 160 13.69 2.79 -24.11
CA ASP A 160 13.84 4.23 -23.91
C ASP A 160 12.50 4.96 -23.93
N GLU A 161 11.53 4.47 -24.73
CA GLU A 161 10.16 4.99 -24.72
C GLU A 161 9.49 4.81 -23.34
N THR A 162 9.63 3.63 -22.73
CA THR A 162 9.05 3.36 -21.41
C THR A 162 9.72 4.23 -20.35
N LEU A 163 11.05 4.29 -20.33
CA LEU A 163 11.78 5.16 -19.40
C LEU A 163 11.39 6.63 -19.56
N ALA A 164 11.27 7.11 -20.81
CA ALA A 164 10.79 8.45 -21.12
C ALA A 164 9.34 8.67 -20.68
N LEU A 165 8.44 7.67 -20.78
CA LEU A 165 7.06 7.81 -20.31
C LEU A 165 7.03 8.16 -18.81
N TYR A 166 7.77 7.41 -17.99
CA TYR A 166 7.84 7.61 -16.53
C TYR A 166 8.71 8.81 -16.13
N GLY A 167 9.57 9.30 -17.03
CA GLY A 167 10.57 10.32 -16.69
C GLY A 167 11.71 9.77 -15.84
N LEU A 168 12.04 8.49 -16.00
CA LEU A 168 13.11 7.81 -15.28
C LEU A 168 14.39 7.79 -16.14
N PRO A 169 15.50 8.41 -15.71
CA PRO A 169 16.78 8.27 -16.40
C PRO A 169 17.24 6.81 -16.44
N ARG A 170 17.83 6.38 -17.56
CA ARG A 170 18.36 5.02 -17.71
C ARG A 170 19.40 4.73 -16.62
N GLY A 171 19.25 3.57 -15.95
CA GLY A 171 20.10 3.16 -14.85
C GLY A 171 19.74 3.77 -13.48
N SER A 172 18.77 4.71 -13.42
CA SER A 172 18.30 5.22 -12.13
C SER A 172 17.52 4.16 -11.36
N THR A 173 17.83 4.04 -10.07
CA THR A 173 17.13 3.18 -9.10
C THR A 173 16.38 3.97 -8.04
N GLN A 174 16.19 5.27 -8.27
CA GLN A 174 15.65 6.21 -7.29
C GLN A 174 14.41 6.95 -7.81
N GLY A 175 13.69 7.56 -6.88
CA GLY A 175 12.53 8.41 -7.16
C GLY A 175 11.24 7.65 -7.40
N PHE A 176 10.13 8.38 -7.45
CA PHE A 176 8.79 7.80 -7.57
C PHE A 176 8.52 7.17 -8.95
N ALA A 177 9.23 7.66 -9.98
CA ALA A 177 9.27 7.05 -11.31
C ALA A 177 9.73 5.58 -11.27
N TRP A 178 10.81 5.31 -10.53
CA TRP A 178 11.31 3.94 -10.34
C TRP A 178 10.29 3.09 -9.59
N GLN A 179 9.68 3.62 -8.52
CA GLN A 179 8.66 2.91 -7.74
C GLN A 179 7.49 2.48 -8.62
N CYS A 180 6.95 3.39 -9.42
CA CYS A 180 5.83 3.12 -10.31
C CYS A 180 6.18 2.07 -11.37
N LEU A 181 7.37 2.15 -11.98
CA LEU A 181 7.80 1.19 -13.00
C LEU A 181 8.04 -0.21 -12.41
N VAL A 182 8.61 -0.30 -11.21
CA VAL A 182 8.74 -1.55 -10.46
C VAL A 182 7.37 -2.10 -10.05
N ALA A 183 6.44 -1.25 -9.63
CA ALA A 183 5.07 -1.65 -9.33
C ALA A 183 4.38 -2.29 -10.54
N ARG A 184 4.55 -1.71 -11.74
CA ARG A 184 4.05 -2.34 -12.97
C ARG A 184 4.64 -3.74 -13.17
N ARG A 185 5.96 -3.91 -12.99
CA ARG A 185 6.66 -5.20 -13.14
C ARG A 185 6.26 -6.24 -12.09
N LEU A 186 5.99 -5.80 -10.86
CA LEU A 186 5.43 -6.63 -9.78
C LEU A 186 4.00 -7.06 -10.12
N ALA A 187 3.19 -6.12 -10.62
CA ALA A 187 1.83 -6.40 -11.05
C ALA A 187 1.82 -7.45 -12.17
N GLU A 188 2.66 -7.32 -13.20
CA GLU A 188 2.79 -8.31 -14.28
C GLU A 188 3.04 -9.73 -13.76
N ARG A 189 3.86 -9.84 -12.72
CA ARG A 189 4.24 -11.11 -12.07
C ARG A 189 3.24 -11.60 -11.02
N GLY A 190 2.09 -10.94 -10.89
CA GLY A 190 0.99 -11.41 -10.05
C GLY A 190 1.14 -11.10 -8.56
N VAL A 191 1.91 -10.07 -8.20
CA VAL A 191 1.81 -9.49 -6.86
C VAL A 191 0.42 -8.89 -6.68
N ARG A 192 -0.24 -9.25 -5.57
CA ARG A 192 -1.67 -8.96 -5.35
C ARG A 192 -1.90 -7.53 -4.92
N PHE A 193 -1.07 -7.04 -3.99
CA PHE A 193 -1.19 -5.73 -3.38
C PHE A 193 0.18 -5.06 -3.41
N ILE A 194 0.25 -3.89 -4.04
CA ILE A 194 1.48 -3.10 -4.15
C ILE A 194 1.18 -1.71 -3.61
N GLU A 195 1.89 -1.30 -2.58
CA GLU A 195 1.74 0.02 -1.96
C GLU A 195 2.97 0.87 -2.25
N LEU A 196 2.76 2.08 -2.76
CA LEU A 196 3.83 3.02 -3.07
C LEU A 196 3.74 4.22 -2.14
N ILE A 197 4.87 4.56 -1.52
CA ILE A 197 5.00 5.69 -0.61
C ILE A 197 6.06 6.64 -1.16
N ASP A 198 5.65 7.86 -1.45
CA ASP A 198 6.50 8.86 -2.12
C ASP A 198 7.67 9.37 -1.25
N SER A 199 7.45 9.59 0.05
CA SER A 199 8.41 10.25 0.95
C SER A 199 8.58 9.51 2.28
N GLY A 200 9.49 9.98 3.14
CA GLY A 200 9.71 9.43 4.49
C GLY A 200 9.17 10.32 5.62
N ALA A 201 9.65 10.11 6.84
CA ALA A 201 9.26 10.91 8.01
C ALA A 201 9.68 12.40 7.96
N SER A 202 10.41 12.85 6.93
CA SER A 202 10.83 14.24 6.73
C SER A 202 10.74 14.64 5.26
N ASN A 203 10.66 15.96 5.01
CA ASN A 203 10.48 16.56 3.67
C ASN A 203 9.32 15.89 2.91
N ASN A 204 8.16 15.87 3.55
CA ASN A 204 7.00 15.11 3.12
C ASN A 204 5.77 16.02 2.96
N TRP A 205 4.61 15.40 2.79
CA TRP A 205 3.34 16.08 2.56
C TRP A 205 2.76 16.80 3.80
N ASP A 206 3.37 16.64 4.98
CA ASP A 206 2.98 17.31 6.23
C ASP A 206 3.62 18.72 6.37
N ALA A 207 3.31 19.59 5.41
CA ALA A 207 3.93 20.91 5.30
C ALA A 207 3.16 22.01 6.07
N HIS A 208 3.60 22.35 7.29
CA HIS A 208 2.99 23.38 8.15
C HIS A 208 3.54 24.79 7.96
N SER A 209 4.76 24.93 7.44
CA SER A 209 5.43 26.23 7.34
C SER A 209 5.19 26.94 6.01
N ASP A 210 5.44 26.26 4.89
CA ASP A 210 5.25 26.79 3.54
C ASP A 210 4.81 25.68 2.60
N MET A 211 3.51 25.63 2.33
CA MET A 211 2.92 24.53 1.58
C MET A 211 3.27 24.61 0.09
N ILE A 212 3.35 25.80 -0.52
CA ILE A 212 3.69 25.92 -1.93
C ILE A 212 5.13 25.47 -2.16
N ALA A 213 6.07 25.94 -1.32
CA ALA A 213 7.46 25.56 -1.44
C ALA A 213 7.71 24.05 -1.21
N GLN A 214 6.89 23.40 -0.36
CA GLN A 214 7.05 21.99 -0.01
C GLN A 214 6.23 21.03 -0.87
N HIS A 215 4.97 21.33 -1.17
CA HIS A 215 4.08 20.45 -1.96
C HIS A 215 4.36 20.54 -3.46
N ALA A 216 4.72 21.70 -4.01
CA ALA A 216 4.97 21.81 -5.45
C ALA A 216 6.05 20.85 -5.98
N PRO A 217 7.23 20.69 -5.34
CA PRO A 217 8.21 19.70 -5.78
C PRO A 217 7.71 18.26 -5.60
N LEU A 218 6.98 17.96 -4.53
CA LEU A 218 6.42 16.63 -4.28
C LEU A 218 5.36 16.26 -5.33
N ALA A 219 4.45 17.18 -5.66
CA ALA A 219 3.46 17.03 -6.71
C ALA A 219 4.10 16.79 -8.08
N LYS A 220 5.17 17.52 -8.42
CA LYS A 220 5.93 17.29 -9.65
C LYS A 220 6.63 15.93 -9.68
N ASN A 221 7.08 15.44 -8.52
CA ASN A 221 7.76 14.15 -8.40
C ASN A 221 6.83 12.97 -8.72
N VAL A 222 5.56 13.07 -8.32
CA VAL A 222 4.57 11.98 -8.40
C VAL A 222 3.68 12.05 -9.63
N ASP A 223 3.36 13.24 -10.14
CA ASP A 223 2.37 13.45 -11.20
C ASP A 223 2.68 12.64 -12.48
N ARG A 224 3.85 12.85 -13.08
CA ARG A 224 4.26 12.16 -14.31
C ARG A 224 4.35 10.63 -14.12
N PRO A 225 5.02 10.09 -13.08
CA PRO A 225 5.06 8.65 -12.84
C PRO A 225 3.71 7.97 -12.67
N ILE A 226 2.77 8.62 -11.97
CA ILE A 226 1.42 8.08 -11.78
C ILE A 226 0.68 8.00 -13.11
N ALA A 227 0.71 9.10 -13.87
CA ALA A 227 0.10 9.15 -15.19
C ALA A 227 0.73 8.10 -16.13
N ALA A 228 2.05 7.91 -16.05
CA ALA A 228 2.78 6.89 -16.78
C ALA A 228 2.34 5.47 -16.41
N LEU A 229 2.22 5.17 -15.11
CA LEU A 229 1.76 3.87 -14.61
C LEU A 229 0.38 3.51 -15.15
N ILE A 230 -0.59 4.43 -15.05
CA ILE A 230 -1.95 4.20 -15.55
C ILE A 230 -1.94 3.96 -17.07
N LYS A 231 -1.18 4.77 -17.82
CA LYS A 231 -1.04 4.61 -19.27
C LYS A 231 -0.39 3.28 -19.64
N ASP A 232 0.67 2.88 -18.94
CA ASP A 232 1.41 1.64 -19.19
C ASP A 232 0.56 0.41 -18.85
N LEU A 233 -0.16 0.41 -17.72
CA LEU A 233 -1.14 -0.62 -17.37
C LEU A 233 -2.23 -0.73 -18.45
N LYS A 234 -2.73 0.39 -18.98
CA LYS A 234 -3.71 0.39 -20.07
C LYS A 234 -3.13 -0.19 -21.36
N ARG A 235 -1.92 0.23 -21.77
CA ARG A 235 -1.22 -0.28 -22.97
C ARG A 235 -1.02 -1.80 -22.91
N ARG A 236 -0.84 -2.35 -21.71
CA ARG A 236 -0.65 -3.78 -21.46
C ARG A 236 -1.94 -4.57 -21.26
N GLY A 237 -3.11 -3.92 -21.34
CA GLY A 237 -4.40 -4.56 -21.09
C GLY A 237 -4.59 -4.99 -19.63
N MET A 238 -3.86 -4.39 -18.69
CA MET A 238 -3.88 -4.74 -17.27
C MET A 238 -4.74 -3.79 -16.43
N LEU A 239 -5.10 -2.61 -16.94
CA LEU A 239 -5.84 -1.60 -16.17
C LEU A 239 -7.25 -2.09 -15.78
N ASP A 240 -7.91 -2.89 -16.63
CA ASP A 240 -9.24 -3.41 -16.33
C ASP A 240 -9.21 -4.44 -15.18
N ASP A 241 -8.08 -5.15 -15.03
CA ASP A 241 -7.80 -6.10 -13.95
C ASP A 241 -6.97 -5.49 -12.81
N THR A 242 -6.72 -4.18 -12.82
CA THR A 242 -5.93 -3.50 -11.77
C THR A 242 -6.68 -2.28 -11.27
N LEU A 243 -7.09 -2.30 -10.00
CA LEU A 243 -7.58 -1.12 -9.32
C LEU A 243 -6.36 -0.29 -8.87
N VAL A 244 -6.25 0.93 -9.39
CA VAL A 244 -5.28 1.92 -8.95
C VAL A 244 -5.97 2.83 -7.95
N VAL A 245 -5.46 2.90 -6.72
CA VAL A 245 -6.00 3.73 -5.65
C VAL A 245 -5.00 4.82 -5.35
N TRP A 246 -5.43 6.07 -5.41
CA TRP A 246 -4.67 7.18 -4.85
C TRP A 246 -5.43 7.83 -3.74
N THR A 247 -4.72 8.11 -2.66
CA THR A 247 -5.32 8.55 -1.41
C THR A 247 -4.33 9.31 -0.59
N THR A 248 -4.86 10.18 0.26
CA THR A 248 -4.16 10.80 1.37
C THR A 248 -4.79 10.35 2.69
N GLU A 249 -4.16 10.67 3.80
CA GLU A 249 -4.71 10.41 5.15
C GLU A 249 -5.68 11.50 5.60
N PHE A 250 -5.36 12.73 5.26
CA PHE A 250 -6.13 13.93 5.56
C PHE A 250 -5.89 14.98 4.47
N GLY A 251 -6.70 16.02 4.49
CA GLY A 251 -6.52 17.21 3.67
C GLY A 251 -5.67 18.25 4.42
N ARG A 252 -5.49 19.41 3.79
CA ARG A 252 -5.01 20.61 4.47
C ARG A 252 -6.13 21.61 4.61
N THR A 253 -6.21 22.27 5.76
CA THR A 253 -7.33 23.18 6.06
C THR A 253 -7.43 24.25 4.97
N PRO A 254 -8.62 24.75 4.63
CA PRO A 254 -8.76 25.85 3.69
C PRO A 254 -8.39 27.21 4.31
N PHE A 255 -8.13 27.25 5.63
CA PHE A 255 -7.77 28.45 6.39
C PHE A 255 -6.51 28.24 7.23
N ASN A 256 -5.99 29.34 7.78
CA ASN A 256 -4.97 29.38 8.83
C ASN A 256 -5.36 30.43 9.89
N ASN A 257 -4.89 30.32 11.12
CA ASN A 257 -5.14 31.30 12.18
C ASN A 257 -4.38 32.62 11.99
N ARG A 258 -3.45 32.68 11.03
CA ARG A 258 -2.72 33.88 10.63
C ARG A 258 -2.98 34.23 9.18
N SER A 259 -3.20 35.50 8.89
CA SER A 259 -3.41 36.00 7.52
C SER A 259 -2.19 35.91 6.62
N ASP A 260 -0.97 35.86 7.20
CA ASP A 260 0.30 35.79 6.48
C ASP A 260 0.90 34.38 6.41
N ALA A 261 0.19 33.38 6.94
CA ALA A 261 0.69 32.01 6.94
C ALA A 261 0.74 31.41 5.54
N LYS A 262 1.88 30.79 5.21
CA LYS A 262 2.10 30.08 3.94
C LYS A 262 1.77 28.58 4.02
N GLY A 263 1.61 28.07 5.24
CA GLY A 263 1.17 26.70 5.52
C GLY A 263 -0.27 26.65 6.03
N ARG A 264 -0.79 25.44 6.15
CA ARG A 264 -2.18 25.14 6.56
C ARG A 264 -2.11 24.04 7.62
N GLU A 265 -3.19 23.70 8.31
CA GLU A 265 -3.23 22.68 9.35
C GLU A 265 -3.79 21.35 8.81
N HIS A 266 -3.84 20.31 9.64
CA HIS A 266 -4.48 19.02 9.28
C HIS A 266 -5.99 19.19 9.11
N HIS A 267 -6.53 18.60 8.04
CA HIS A 267 -7.96 18.66 7.72
C HIS A 267 -8.56 17.25 7.59
N PRO A 268 -8.91 16.62 8.73
CA PRO A 268 -9.49 15.27 8.71
C PRO A 268 -10.97 15.24 8.28
N TRP A 269 -11.61 16.40 8.10
CA TRP A 269 -13.04 16.49 7.81
C TRP A 269 -13.37 16.40 6.33
N ALA A 270 -12.44 16.79 5.46
CA ALA A 270 -12.61 16.72 4.01
C ALA A 270 -11.27 16.59 3.30
N PHE A 271 -11.17 15.60 2.42
CA PHE A 271 -10.04 15.38 1.53
C PHE A 271 -10.48 14.58 0.31
N SER A 272 -9.66 14.58 -0.72
CA SER A 272 -9.93 13.87 -1.96
C SER A 272 -9.12 12.59 -2.05
N SER A 273 -9.70 11.59 -2.69
CA SER A 273 -9.05 10.36 -3.13
C SER A 273 -9.59 10.02 -4.51
N TRP A 274 -8.85 9.25 -5.31
CA TRP A 274 -9.32 8.84 -6.62
C TRP A 274 -8.98 7.38 -6.91
N LEU A 275 -9.78 6.79 -7.79
CA LEU A 275 -9.65 5.42 -8.24
C LEU A 275 -9.52 5.39 -9.77
N ALA A 276 -8.77 4.43 -10.32
CA ALA A 276 -8.70 4.20 -11.76
C ALA A 276 -8.58 2.70 -12.06
N GLY A 277 -9.21 2.25 -13.15
CA GLY A 277 -9.22 0.82 -13.51
C GLY A 277 -10.15 -0.01 -12.62
N GLY A 278 -10.05 -1.34 -12.73
CA GLY A 278 -10.76 -2.28 -11.86
C GLY A 278 -12.29 -2.14 -11.81
N GLY A 279 -12.92 -1.65 -12.89
CA GLY A 279 -14.39 -1.49 -12.99
C GLY A 279 -14.96 -0.18 -12.46
N VAL A 280 -14.14 0.85 -12.20
CA VAL A 280 -14.59 2.18 -11.79
C VAL A 280 -14.94 3.06 -13.00
N LYS A 281 -15.98 3.89 -12.90
CA LYS A 281 -16.34 4.92 -13.90
C LYS A 281 -15.19 5.91 -14.07
N GLY A 282 -14.76 6.12 -15.31
CA GLY A 282 -13.73 7.10 -15.64
C GLY A 282 -14.27 8.51 -15.80
N GLY A 283 -13.45 9.51 -15.44
CA GLY A 283 -13.67 10.92 -15.81
C GLY A 283 -14.83 11.60 -15.06
N PHE A 284 -15.11 11.18 -13.83
CA PHE A 284 -16.18 11.77 -13.03
C PHE A 284 -15.71 12.04 -11.58
N VAL A 285 -16.43 12.91 -10.87
CA VAL A 285 -16.20 13.27 -9.47
C VAL A 285 -17.44 12.88 -8.67
N TYR A 286 -17.23 12.36 -7.46
CA TYR A 286 -18.30 11.96 -6.55
C TYR A 286 -18.21 12.74 -5.23
N GLY A 287 -19.30 13.40 -4.88
CA GLY A 287 -19.39 14.26 -3.71
C GLY A 287 -18.70 15.61 -3.86
N ALA A 288 -19.03 16.51 -2.94
CA ALA A 288 -18.53 17.87 -2.90
C ALA A 288 -18.47 18.38 -1.46
N THR A 289 -17.54 19.31 -1.22
CA THR A 289 -17.48 20.07 0.03
C THR A 289 -18.40 21.29 -0.02
N ASP A 290 -18.64 21.90 1.14
CA ASP A 290 -19.20 23.24 1.21
C ASP A 290 -18.33 24.27 0.46
N GLU A 291 -18.88 25.47 0.26
CA GLU A 291 -18.23 26.58 -0.46
C GLU A 291 -16.89 27.02 0.13
N HIS A 292 -16.60 26.64 1.37
CA HIS A 292 -15.36 26.94 2.07
C HIS A 292 -14.39 25.76 2.12
N GLY A 293 -14.78 24.56 1.66
CA GLY A 293 -13.96 23.36 1.72
C GLY A 293 -13.85 22.74 3.11
N ILE A 294 -14.76 23.04 4.05
CA ILE A 294 -14.66 22.62 5.45
C ILE A 294 -15.20 21.21 5.64
N HIS A 295 -16.40 20.94 5.14
CA HIS A 295 -17.07 19.66 5.29
C HIS A 295 -17.53 19.13 3.94
N ALA A 296 -17.45 17.82 3.74
CA ALA A 296 -18.20 17.15 2.68
C ALA A 296 -19.70 17.30 2.98
N VAL A 297 -20.47 17.83 2.03
CA VAL A 297 -21.92 18.10 2.18
C VAL A 297 -22.77 17.37 1.14
N GLU A 298 -22.21 17.06 -0.02
CA GLU A 298 -22.85 16.29 -1.09
C GLU A 298 -22.19 14.91 -1.19
N ASP A 299 -23.00 13.86 -1.36
CA ASP A 299 -22.60 12.45 -1.55
C ASP A 299 -21.39 12.02 -0.71
N ARG A 300 -21.50 12.27 0.60
CA ARG A 300 -20.43 12.10 1.57
C ARG A 300 -20.00 10.63 1.63
N VAL A 301 -18.70 10.39 1.47
CA VAL A 301 -18.09 9.06 1.61
C VAL A 301 -17.29 9.00 2.90
N HIS A 302 -17.67 8.11 3.81
CA HIS A 302 -16.86 7.80 4.99
C HIS A 302 -15.73 6.83 4.62
N ILE A 303 -14.61 6.81 5.35
CA ILE A 303 -13.50 5.88 5.03
C ILE A 303 -13.92 4.41 5.06
N ASN A 304 -14.87 4.06 5.94
CA ASN A 304 -15.41 2.70 5.99
C ASN A 304 -16.14 2.35 4.69
N ASP A 305 -16.83 3.32 4.09
CA ASP A 305 -17.53 3.16 2.81
C ASP A 305 -16.50 3.07 1.67
N PHE A 306 -15.44 3.89 1.72
CA PHE A 306 -14.33 3.82 0.77
C PHE A 306 -13.63 2.46 0.80
N HIS A 307 -13.30 1.93 1.99
CA HIS A 307 -12.73 0.60 2.17
C HIS A 307 -13.69 -0.51 1.74
N ALA A 308 -14.97 -0.43 2.11
CA ALA A 308 -15.99 -1.37 1.67
C ALA A 308 -16.07 -1.42 0.14
N THR A 309 -15.97 -0.25 -0.50
CA THR A 309 -16.01 -0.09 -1.95
C THR A 309 -14.77 -0.69 -2.62
N ILE A 310 -13.56 -0.44 -2.10
CA ILE A 310 -12.33 -1.07 -2.60
C ILE A 310 -12.42 -2.59 -2.48
N LEU A 311 -12.81 -3.11 -1.32
CA LEU A 311 -12.96 -4.55 -1.11
C LEU A 311 -14.00 -5.15 -2.07
N HIS A 312 -15.13 -4.46 -2.29
CA HIS A 312 -16.15 -4.88 -3.24
C HIS A 312 -15.62 -4.94 -4.68
N LEU A 313 -14.90 -3.91 -5.14
CA LEU A 313 -14.27 -3.88 -6.46
C LEU A 313 -13.24 -5.01 -6.63
N LEU A 314 -12.62 -5.47 -5.54
CA LEU A 314 -11.73 -6.62 -5.53
C LEU A 314 -12.46 -7.98 -5.46
N GLY A 315 -13.81 -7.97 -5.40
CA GLY A 315 -14.64 -9.18 -5.33
C GLY A 315 -14.84 -9.72 -3.92
N LEU A 316 -14.53 -8.94 -2.88
CA LEU A 316 -14.69 -9.34 -1.49
C LEU A 316 -15.97 -8.74 -0.88
N ASP A 317 -16.70 -9.57 -0.15
CA ASP A 317 -17.75 -9.09 0.76
C ASP A 317 -17.10 -8.65 2.08
N HIS A 318 -16.99 -7.34 2.28
CA HIS A 318 -16.34 -6.77 3.45
C HIS A 318 -17.02 -7.16 4.78
N THR A 319 -18.30 -7.54 4.75
CA THR A 319 -19.04 -7.93 5.97
C THR A 319 -18.75 -9.37 6.39
N ARG A 320 -18.35 -10.22 5.44
CA ARG A 320 -17.99 -11.63 5.64
C ARG A 320 -16.48 -11.84 5.79
N LEU A 321 -15.67 -10.88 5.36
CA LEU A 321 -14.22 -10.91 5.54
C LEU A 321 -13.86 -10.54 6.99
N THR A 322 -13.95 -11.54 7.87
CA THR A 322 -13.75 -11.38 9.31
C THR A 322 -12.65 -12.28 9.85
N PHE A 323 -11.97 -11.85 10.91
CA PHE A 323 -10.99 -12.65 11.65
C PHE A 323 -11.27 -12.59 13.15
N ARG A 324 -11.37 -13.77 13.80
CA ARG A 324 -11.61 -13.87 15.25
C ARG A 324 -10.31 -13.60 16.00
N HIS A 325 -10.29 -12.53 16.79
CA HIS A 325 -9.16 -12.17 17.63
C HIS A 325 -9.67 -11.60 18.95
N ALA A 326 -9.00 -11.89 20.07
CA ALA A 326 -9.33 -11.35 21.40
C ALA A 326 -10.84 -11.38 21.77
N GLY A 327 -11.56 -12.43 21.35
CA GLY A 327 -12.97 -12.62 21.66
C GLY A 327 -13.99 -11.92 20.74
N ARG A 328 -13.57 -11.16 19.71
CA ARG A 328 -14.49 -10.59 18.70
C ARG A 328 -14.07 -10.89 17.27
N ASP A 329 -15.02 -10.82 16.35
CA ASP A 329 -14.75 -10.81 14.92
C ASP A 329 -14.35 -9.39 14.48
N TYR A 330 -13.13 -9.27 13.96
CA TYR A 330 -12.59 -8.04 13.37
C TYR A 330 -12.84 -8.04 11.86
N ARG A 331 -13.08 -6.87 11.29
CA ARG A 331 -13.05 -6.61 9.83
C ARG A 331 -12.44 -5.23 9.57
N LEU A 332 -11.92 -5.00 8.36
CA LEU A 332 -11.26 -3.72 7.99
C LEU A 332 -12.18 -2.49 8.15
N THR A 333 -13.48 -2.68 7.92
CA THR A 333 -14.52 -1.63 7.95
C THR A 333 -15.15 -1.45 9.35
N ASP A 334 -14.58 -2.11 10.37
CA ASP A 334 -15.05 -2.15 11.76
C ASP A 334 -16.55 -2.45 11.87
N VAL A 335 -17.38 -1.53 12.37
CA VAL A 335 -18.85 -1.73 12.46
C VAL A 335 -19.64 -1.06 11.33
N GLY A 336 -18.98 -0.36 10.41
CA GLY A 336 -19.63 0.40 9.33
C GLY A 336 -19.29 -0.12 7.94
N GLY A 337 -19.47 0.76 6.94
CA GLY A 337 -19.14 0.53 5.54
C GLY A 337 -20.36 0.19 4.70
N ASN A 338 -20.69 1.09 3.78
CA ASN A 338 -21.62 0.89 2.69
C ASN A 338 -20.84 0.97 1.37
N VAL A 339 -21.12 0.06 0.45
CA VAL A 339 -20.50 0.09 -0.86
C VAL A 339 -21.07 1.25 -1.68
N VAL A 340 -20.20 2.17 -2.12
CA VAL A 340 -20.57 3.31 -2.97
C VAL A 340 -20.70 2.82 -4.41
N ARG A 341 -21.91 2.42 -4.81
CA ARG A 341 -22.15 1.80 -6.12
C ARG A 341 -22.12 2.80 -7.28
N ASP A 342 -22.42 4.06 -7.01
CA ASP A 342 -22.55 5.08 -8.05
C ASP A 342 -21.23 5.34 -8.80
N ILE A 343 -20.09 4.98 -8.20
CA ILE A 343 -18.76 5.13 -8.81
C ILE A 343 -18.38 3.97 -9.75
N MET A 344 -19.17 2.90 -9.82
CA MET A 344 -18.87 1.68 -10.58
C MET A 344 -19.43 1.74 -12.00
N ALA A 345 -18.72 1.16 -12.98
CA ALA A 345 -19.02 1.22 -14.42
C ALA A 345 -20.16 0.29 -14.87
#